data_AF-A0A1T5M3T6-F1
#
_entry.id   AF-A0A1T5M3T6-F1
#
_cell.length_a   1.000
_cell.length_b   1.000
_cell.length_c   1.000
_cell.angle_alpha   90.00
_cell.angle_beta   90.00
_cell.angle_gamma   90.00
#
_symmetry.space_group_name_H-M   'P 1'
#
loop_
_entity.id
_entity.type
_entity.pdbx_description
1 polymer ?
#
loop_
_entity_poly.entity_id
_entity_poly.type
_entity_poly.pdbx_seq_one_letter_code
_entity_poly.pdbx_strand_id
1 'polypeptide(L)'
;MADYTDNYNLKKPNIKEKYSVNDQNENMDILDGELRRIDVGIGELEKEVNTGLAELTANYNFNVTCTDTEGRPIQTQYTKQDASLYLQVDASNPDANGFYQRIEEKYYEDDGTTLLKTVIWTLTYNEDGLVTTRNWVVS
;
A
#
# COMPACT_ATOMS: atom_id res chain seq x y z
N MET A 1 -25.48 -29.86 33.74
CA MET A 1 -25.33 -28.83 32.69
C MET A 1 -24.39 -27.77 33.25
N ALA A 2 -23.55 -27.15 32.42
CA ALA A 2 -22.78 -26.00 32.87
C ALA A 2 -23.74 -24.84 33.20
N ASP A 3 -23.54 -24.17 34.33
CA ASP A 3 -24.42 -23.09 34.81
C ASP A 3 -24.19 -21.76 34.07
N TYR A 4 -23.13 -21.69 33.26
CA TYR A 4 -22.70 -20.48 32.53
C TYR A 4 -22.31 -20.78 31.07
N THR A 5 -22.28 -19.74 30.23
CA THR A 5 -21.71 -19.80 28.87
C THR A 5 -20.18 -19.63 28.90
N ASP A 6 -19.49 -20.18 27.90
CA ASP A 6 -18.02 -20.25 27.95
C ASP A 6 -17.31 -18.93 27.61
N ASN A 7 -17.90 -18.12 26.71
CA ASN A 7 -17.22 -16.93 26.18
C ASN A 7 -17.34 -15.72 27.11
N TYR A 8 -18.51 -15.52 27.72
CA TYR A 8 -18.85 -14.31 28.47
C TYR A 8 -19.42 -14.62 29.85
N ASN A 9 -19.36 -15.88 30.30
CA ASN A 9 -19.86 -16.33 31.59
C ASN A 9 -21.31 -15.88 31.86
N LEU A 10 -22.18 -15.94 30.84
CA LEU A 10 -23.58 -15.57 31.00
C LEU A 10 -24.30 -16.68 31.75
N LYS A 11 -25.09 -16.31 32.77
CA LYS A 11 -25.84 -17.28 33.56
C LYS A 11 -26.90 -17.94 32.69
N LYS A 12 -26.87 -19.27 32.65
CA LYS A 12 -27.88 -20.07 31.94
C LYS A 12 -29.08 -20.32 32.85
N PRO A 13 -30.32 -20.17 32.35
CA PRO A 13 -31.50 -20.51 33.14
C PRO A 13 -31.54 -22.02 33.41
N ASN A 14 -31.80 -22.40 34.66
CA ASN A 14 -32.05 -23.79 35.03
C ASN A 14 -33.54 -24.13 34.88
N ILE A 15 -33.85 -25.31 34.31
CA ILE A 15 -35.24 -25.76 34.08
C ILE A 15 -36.12 -25.80 35.35
N LYS A 16 -35.49 -25.88 36.53
CA LYS A 16 -36.19 -25.90 37.83
C LYS A 16 -36.14 -24.56 38.56
N GLU A 17 -35.43 -23.55 38.05
CA GLU A 17 -35.39 -22.22 38.67
C GLU A 17 -36.53 -21.34 38.17
N LYS A 18 -36.96 -20.40 39.02
CA LYS A 18 -37.82 -19.31 38.57
C LYS A 18 -36.95 -18.26 37.91
N TYR A 19 -37.40 -17.75 36.77
CA TYR A 19 -36.74 -16.66 36.06
C TYR A 19 -36.43 -15.47 36.97
N SER A 20 -35.21 -14.95 36.87
CA SER A 20 -34.71 -13.82 37.66
C SER A 20 -34.41 -12.65 36.73
N VAL A 21 -35.09 -11.53 36.98
CA VAL A 21 -34.83 -10.27 36.25
C VAL A 21 -33.43 -9.73 36.56
N ASN A 22 -32.91 -9.97 37.77
CA ASN A 22 -31.55 -9.55 38.12
C ASN A 22 -30.50 -10.30 37.29
N ASP A 23 -30.65 -11.63 37.16
CA ASP A 23 -29.74 -12.44 36.35
C ASP A 23 -29.82 -12.03 34.87
N GLN A 24 -31.01 -11.65 34.38
CA GLN A 24 -31.16 -11.08 33.05
C GLN A 24 -30.41 -9.75 32.91
N ASN A 25 -30.60 -8.82 33.85
CA ASN A 25 -29.95 -7.50 33.79
C ASN A 25 -28.43 -7.63 33.83
N GLU A 26 -27.88 -8.48 34.69
CA GLU A 26 -26.45 -8.76 34.75
C GLU A 26 -25.92 -9.33 33.42
N ASN A 27 -26.64 -10.28 32.82
CA ASN A 27 -26.28 -10.80 31.50
C ASN A 27 -26.36 -9.73 30.39
N MET A 28 -27.35 -8.82 30.46
CA MET A 28 -27.50 -7.73 29.49
C MET A 28 -26.37 -6.71 29.61
N ASP A 29 -25.95 -6.36 30.83
CA ASP A 29 -24.83 -5.43 31.06
C ASP A 29 -23.51 -6.00 30.50
N ILE A 30 -23.28 -7.31 30.65
CA ILE A 30 -22.13 -8.00 30.05
C ILE A 30 -22.20 -7.92 28.52
N LEU A 31 -23.35 -8.23 27.93
CA LEU A 31 -23.53 -8.20 26.48
C LEU A 31 -23.36 -6.78 25.91
N ASP A 32 -23.92 -5.76 26.56
CA ASP A 32 -23.78 -4.36 26.15
C ASP A 32 -22.31 -3.91 26.19
N GLY A 33 -21.60 -4.26 27.26
CA GLY A 33 -20.16 -3.97 27.39
C GLY A 33 -19.32 -4.63 26.29
N GLU A 34 -19.59 -5.89 25.97
CA GLU A 34 -18.87 -6.63 24.93
C GLU A 34 -19.20 -6.13 23.52
N LEU A 35 -20.46 -5.80 23.24
CA LEU A 35 -20.87 -5.17 21.98
C LEU A 35 -20.16 -3.82 21.80
N ARG A 36 -20.15 -2.98 22.84
CA ARG A 36 -19.43 -1.70 22.81
C ARG A 36 -17.94 -1.89 22.55
N ARG A 37 -17.31 -2.89 23.15
CA ARG A 37 -15.89 -3.21 22.93
C ARG A 37 -15.63 -3.60 21.47
N ILE A 38 -16.51 -4.41 20.88
CA ILE A 38 -16.42 -4.79 19.46
C ILE A 38 -16.58 -3.57 18.56
N ASP A 39 -17.56 -2.70 18.81
CA ASP A 39 -17.79 -1.50 18.01
C ASP A 39 -16.58 -0.56 18.03
N VAL A 40 -15.97 -0.36 19.20
CA VAL A 40 -14.73 0.43 19.33
C VAL A 40 -13.60 -0.22 18.55
N GLY A 41 -13.40 -1.53 18.70
CA GLY A 41 -12.34 -2.26 17.98
C GLY A 41 -12.51 -2.22 16.45
N ILE A 42 -13.75 -2.32 15.95
CA ILE A 42 -14.04 -2.16 14.52
C ILE A 42 -13.69 -0.74 14.06
N GLY A 43 -14.08 0.30 14.81
CA GLY A 43 -13.76 1.68 14.46
C GLY A 43 -12.26 1.97 14.42
N GLU A 44 -11.48 1.37 15.32
CA GLU A 44 -10.01 1.46 15.31
C GLU A 44 -9.42 0.76 14.09
N LEU A 45 -9.87 -0.46 13.76
CA LEU A 45 -9.42 -1.19 12.57
C LEU A 45 -9.75 -0.47 11.27
N GLU A 46 -10.95 0.09 11.14
CA GLU A 46 -11.34 0.90 9.97
C GLU A 46 -10.42 2.10 9.80
N LYS A 47 -10.04 2.77 10.90
CA LYS A 47 -9.10 3.88 10.87
C LYS A 47 -7.72 3.43 10.41
N GLU A 48 -7.18 2.34 10.95
CA GLU A 48 -5.87 1.80 10.57
C GLU A 48 -5.84 1.39 9.09
N VAL A 49 -6.87 0.69 8.61
CA VAL A 49 -6.99 0.29 7.20
C VAL A 49 -7.05 1.51 6.29
N ASN A 50 -7.84 2.53 6.65
CA ASN A 50 -7.93 3.76 5.85
C ASN A 50 -6.61 4.53 5.82
N THR A 51 -5.88 4.59 6.93
CA THR A 51 -4.53 5.19 6.97
C THR A 51 -3.55 4.40 6.11
N GLY A 52 -3.49 3.08 6.24
CA GLY A 52 -2.59 2.25 5.42
C GLY A 52 -2.93 2.29 3.92
N LEU A 53 -4.21 2.37 3.56
CA LEU A 53 -4.64 2.53 2.17
C LEU A 53 -4.24 3.90 1.61
N ALA A 54 -4.37 4.95 2.42
CA ALA A 54 -3.88 6.28 2.05
C ALA A 54 -2.36 6.23 1.81
N GLU A 55 -1.58 5.61 2.68
CA GLU A 55 -0.13 5.46 2.50
C GLU A 55 0.26 4.66 1.24
N LEU A 56 -0.47 3.58 0.92
CA LEU A 56 -0.23 2.76 -0.26
C LEU A 56 -0.59 3.48 -1.57
N THR A 57 -1.67 4.24 -1.58
CA THR A 57 -2.12 5.00 -2.76
C THR A 57 -1.39 6.34 -2.90
N ALA A 58 -0.78 6.86 -1.84
CA ALA A 58 -0.21 8.20 -1.80
C ALA A 58 1.26 8.31 -2.25
N ASN A 59 1.97 7.24 -2.60
CA ASN A 59 3.40 7.43 -2.78
C ASN A 59 3.74 8.14 -4.09
N TYR A 60 3.34 7.62 -5.26
CA TYR A 60 3.62 8.32 -6.53
C TYR A 60 2.61 8.03 -7.64
N ASN A 61 2.27 9.05 -8.42
CA ASN A 61 1.56 8.95 -9.70
C ASN A 61 2.56 8.67 -10.82
N PHE A 62 2.26 7.69 -11.68
CA PHE A 62 3.08 7.37 -12.85
C PHE A 62 2.52 8.03 -14.11
N ASN A 63 3.38 8.71 -14.87
CA ASN A 63 3.03 9.37 -16.11
C ASN A 63 4.04 9.05 -17.21
N VAL A 64 3.57 8.71 -18.41
CA VAL A 64 4.41 8.67 -19.62
C VAL A 64 4.39 10.06 -20.24
N THR A 65 5.54 10.71 -20.33
CA THR A 65 5.65 12.09 -20.87
C THR A 65 6.18 12.12 -22.30
N CYS A 66 6.86 11.07 -22.74
CA CYS A 66 7.36 10.96 -24.11
C CYS A 66 7.45 9.50 -24.59
N THR A 67 7.22 9.28 -25.89
CA THR A 67 7.35 7.98 -26.56
C THR A 67 8.24 8.09 -27.80
N ASP A 68 8.83 6.98 -28.22
CA ASP A 68 9.54 6.89 -29.50
C ASP A 68 8.58 6.80 -30.71
N THR A 69 9.15 6.66 -31.91
CA THR A 69 8.40 6.51 -33.17
C THR A 69 7.54 5.25 -33.26
N GLU A 70 7.81 4.25 -32.41
CA GLU A 70 7.06 3.00 -32.32
C GLU A 70 6.04 3.02 -31.17
N GLY A 71 5.93 4.14 -30.43
CA GLY A 71 5.02 4.32 -29.31
C GLY A 71 5.52 3.77 -27.97
N ARG A 72 6.78 3.35 -27.87
CA ARG A 72 7.37 2.85 -26.61
C ARG A 72 7.75 4.04 -25.71
N PRO A 73 7.49 3.98 -24.39
CA PRO A 73 7.88 5.05 -23.47
C PRO A 73 9.39 5.29 -23.46
N ILE A 74 9.82 6.53 -23.69
CA ILE A 74 11.22 6.96 -23.55
C ILE A 74 11.44 7.98 -22.44
N GLN A 75 10.36 8.59 -21.95
CA GLN A 75 10.40 9.39 -20.74
C GLN A 75 9.18 9.10 -19.89
N THR A 76 9.42 8.81 -18.61
CA THR A 76 8.38 8.62 -17.62
C THR A 76 8.69 9.42 -16.36
N GLN A 77 7.65 9.81 -15.65
CA GLN A 77 7.74 10.58 -14.42
C GLN A 77 6.91 9.93 -13.32
N TYR A 78 7.48 9.91 -12.13
CA TYR A 78 6.81 9.59 -10.89
C TYR A 78 6.67 10.89 -10.10
N THR A 79 5.44 11.35 -9.90
CA THR A 79 5.15 12.56 -9.11
C THR A 79 4.51 12.16 -7.79
N LYS A 80 4.73 12.93 -6.74
CA LYS A 80 4.01 12.80 -5.47
C LYS A 80 2.53 13.16 -5.66
N GLN A 81 1.72 12.99 -4.62
CA GLN A 81 0.29 13.34 -4.66
C GLN A 81 0.01 14.84 -4.84
N ASP A 82 0.93 15.70 -4.39
CA ASP A 82 0.88 17.14 -4.61
C ASP A 82 1.36 17.54 -6.03
N ALA A 83 1.59 16.57 -6.90
CA ALA A 83 2.14 16.68 -8.25
C ALA A 83 3.62 17.10 -8.33
N SER A 84 4.32 17.24 -7.20
CA SER A 84 5.78 17.49 -7.19
C SER A 84 6.54 16.32 -7.80
N LEU A 85 7.48 16.59 -8.70
CA LEU A 85 8.26 15.54 -9.37
C LEU A 85 9.20 14.85 -8.36
N TYR A 86 9.19 13.52 -8.33
CA TYR A 86 10.09 12.73 -7.49
C TYR A 86 11.19 12.06 -8.31
N LEU A 87 10.79 11.46 -9.43
CA LEU A 87 11.71 10.74 -10.32
C LEU A 87 11.31 10.98 -11.77
N GLN A 88 12.27 11.34 -12.60
CA GLN A 88 12.16 11.24 -14.06
C GLN A 88 13.08 10.13 -14.56
N VAL A 89 12.57 9.27 -15.44
CA VAL A 89 13.32 8.20 -16.08
C VAL A 89 13.37 8.46 -17.58
N ASP A 90 14.57 8.62 -18.12
CA ASP A 90 14.85 8.81 -19.54
C ASP A 90 15.52 7.53 -20.12
N ALA A 91 14.90 6.91 -21.11
CA ALA A 91 15.43 5.74 -21.80
C ALA A 91 16.01 6.13 -23.18
N SER A 92 17.17 5.58 -23.52
CA SER A 92 17.90 5.95 -24.74
C SER A 92 18.80 4.81 -25.23
N ASN A 93 19.38 5.00 -26.42
CA ASN A 93 20.26 4.03 -27.08
C ASN A 93 19.60 2.65 -27.25
N PRO A 94 18.50 2.55 -28.01
CA PRO A 94 17.90 1.25 -28.32
C PRO A 94 18.86 0.41 -29.16
N ASP A 95 18.88 -0.89 -28.91
CA ASP A 95 19.60 -1.84 -29.76
C ASP A 95 18.85 -2.17 -31.05
N ALA A 96 19.39 -3.08 -31.87
CA ALA A 96 18.77 -3.49 -33.13
C ALA A 96 17.37 -4.13 -32.96
N ASN A 97 17.04 -4.61 -31.76
CA ASN A 97 15.74 -5.18 -31.41
C ASN A 97 14.83 -4.16 -30.72
N GLY A 98 15.30 -2.93 -30.50
CA GLY A 98 14.54 -1.85 -29.86
C GLY A 98 14.61 -1.83 -28.33
N PHE A 99 15.51 -2.61 -27.71
CA PHE A 99 15.68 -2.60 -26.25
C PHE A 99 16.62 -1.48 -25.82
N TYR A 100 16.16 -0.61 -24.92
CA TYR A 100 16.90 0.56 -24.45
C TYR A 100 18.09 0.20 -23.57
N GLN A 101 19.30 0.46 -24.04
CA GLN A 101 20.53 0.08 -23.35
C GLN A 101 21.00 1.11 -22.32
N ARG A 102 20.41 2.31 -22.30
CA ARG A 102 20.73 3.36 -21.32
C ARG A 102 19.47 3.90 -20.67
N ILE A 103 19.41 3.81 -19.34
CA ILE A 103 18.35 4.40 -18.52
C ILE A 103 18.98 5.44 -17.59
N GLU A 104 18.42 6.65 -17.58
CA GLU A 104 18.84 7.73 -16.70
C GLU A 104 17.71 8.10 -15.75
N GLU A 105 17.95 7.89 -14.46
CA GLU A 105 17.02 8.18 -13.37
C GLU A 105 17.46 9.47 -12.68
N LYS A 106 16.65 10.52 -12.77
CA LYS A 106 16.85 11.82 -12.12
C LYS A 106 15.92 11.89 -10.92
N TYR A 107 16.50 11.89 -9.72
CA TYR A 107 15.77 12.04 -8.48
C TYR A 107 15.77 13.49 -8.04
N TYR A 108 14.62 13.96 -7.56
CA TYR A 108 14.41 15.34 -7.16
C TYR A 108 14.18 15.44 -5.65
N GLU A 109 14.55 16.57 -5.08
CA GLU A 109 14.26 16.96 -3.70
C GLU A 109 12.75 17.15 -3.47
N ASP A 110 12.37 17.43 -2.23
CA ASP A 110 10.96 17.56 -1.87
C ASP A 110 10.21 18.68 -2.60
N ASP A 111 10.91 19.71 -3.09
CA ASP A 111 10.35 20.81 -3.86
C ASP A 111 9.95 20.44 -5.30
N GLY A 112 10.32 19.24 -5.76
CA GLY A 112 10.03 18.72 -7.09
C GLY A 112 10.73 19.41 -8.25
N THR A 113 11.75 20.24 -7.99
CA THR A 113 12.48 20.99 -9.02
C THR A 113 14.00 20.94 -8.85
N THR A 114 14.49 20.82 -7.61
CA THR A 114 15.91 20.68 -7.31
C THR A 114 16.34 19.24 -7.54
N LEU A 115 17.34 19.03 -8.41
CA LEU A 115 17.89 17.70 -8.69
C LEU A 115 18.74 17.24 -7.49
N LEU A 116 18.35 16.13 -6.86
CA LEU A 116 19.06 15.51 -5.74
C LEU A 116 20.23 14.65 -6.23
N LYS A 117 19.98 13.78 -7.22
CA LYS A 117 21.00 12.90 -7.81
C LYS A 117 20.57 12.37 -9.16
N THR A 118 21.55 11.93 -9.95
CA THR A 118 21.29 11.18 -11.19
C THR A 118 21.93 9.80 -11.12
N VAL A 119 21.17 8.77 -11.51
CA VAL A 119 21.65 7.39 -11.66
C VAL A 119 21.58 7.02 -13.12
N ILE A 120 22.70 6.61 -13.71
CA ILE A 120 22.73 6.15 -15.10
C ILE A 120 23.00 4.66 -15.12
N TRP A 121 22.06 3.91 -15.66
CA TRP A 121 22.15 2.48 -15.90
C TRP A 121 22.58 2.19 -17.32
N THR A 122 23.52 1.25 -17.48
CA THR A 122 23.87 0.65 -18.76
C THR A 122 23.47 -0.81 -18.74
N LEU A 123 22.64 -1.20 -19.71
CA LEU A 123 21.97 -2.50 -19.80
C LEU A 123 22.41 -3.23 -21.06
N THR A 124 22.55 -4.55 -20.95
CA THR A 124 22.65 -5.45 -22.10
C THR A 124 21.54 -6.48 -22.04
N TYR A 125 21.09 -6.94 -23.21
CA TYR A 125 19.97 -7.87 -23.34
C TYR A 125 20.40 -9.16 -24.05
N ASN A 126 19.71 -10.26 -23.81
CA ASN A 126 19.75 -11.44 -24.68
C ASN A 126 18.75 -11.28 -25.84
N GLU A 127 18.66 -12.29 -26.71
CA GLU A 127 17.74 -12.29 -27.85
C GLU A 127 16.26 -12.20 -27.46
N ASP A 128 15.90 -12.67 -26.25
CA ASP A 128 14.54 -12.61 -25.71
C ASP A 128 14.19 -11.28 -25.04
N GLY A 129 15.12 -10.31 -25.00
CA GLY A 129 14.92 -9.02 -24.33
C GLY A 129 15.05 -9.07 -22.81
N LEU A 130 15.64 -10.12 -22.24
CA LEU A 130 15.97 -10.19 -20.82
C LEU A 130 17.31 -9.52 -20.55
N VAL A 131 17.38 -8.71 -19.50
CA VAL A 131 18.62 -8.04 -19.07
C VAL A 131 19.65 -9.09 -18.63
N THR A 132 20.81 -9.08 -19.28
CA THR A 132 21.95 -9.97 -18.97
C THR A 132 23.02 -9.30 -18.14
N THR A 133 23.24 -8.00 -18.33
CA THR A 133 24.17 -7.19 -17.54
C THR A 133 23.51 -5.87 -17.16
N ARG A 134 23.75 -5.42 -15.92
CA ARG A 134 23.28 -4.13 -15.41
C ARG A 134 24.40 -3.46 -14.62
N ASN A 135 24.92 -2.37 -15.16
CA ASN A 135 25.92 -1.52 -14.50
C ASN A 135 25.32 -0.14 -14.20
N TRP A 136 25.82 0.54 -13.17
CA TRP A 136 25.37 1.89 -12.84
C TRP A 136 26.47 2.82 -12.34
N VAL A 137 26.25 4.11 -12.56
CA VAL A 137 27.03 5.20 -11.97
C VAL A 137 26.07 6.21 -11.34
N VAL A 138 26.47 6.80 -10.22
CA VAL A 138 25.76 7.91 -9.56
C VAL A 138 26.59 9.16 -9.69
N SER A 139 25.94 10.26 -10.06
CA SER A 139 26.51 11.61 -10.10
C SER A 139 25.66 12.57 -9.29
#